data_AF-A0A813KV77-F1
#
_entry.id   AF-A0A813KV77-F1
#
_cell.length_a   1.000
_cell.length_b   1.000
_cell.length_c   1.000
_cell.angle_alpha   90.00
_cell.angle_beta   90.00
_cell.angle_gamma   90.00
#
_symmetry.space_group_name_H-M   'P 1'
#
loop_
_entity.id
_entity.type
_entity.pdbx_description
1 polymer ?
#
loop_
_entity_poly.entity_id
_entity_poly.type
_entity_poly.pdbx_seq_one_letter_code
_entity_poly.pdbx_strand_id
1 'polypeptide(L)'
;MAGLSQDIDRMLVSAVDTMQRLEQDVRQLHGDALEQLRRQVQELREQAATLQPSLPVIPVPAPAEARDDRPMANNNNNKDFFTMLKEPTVAIRIHDTVLHVHQHILEGIPFFAALPRGDWSDAAAPAVELPCSAEEFALLLQRLYTGQVLGSPELPVSGCAAALRLSAAAAMLLIDEKLPELQVMVRGSIFTPGDADMAVAAAAALPPTVAAACAR
;
A
#
# COMPACT_ATOMS: atom_id res chain seq x y z
N MET A 1 11.96 -49.82 36.52
CA MET A 1 11.97 -48.42 36.02
C MET A 1 12.88 -48.19 34.80
N ALA A 2 13.56 -49.21 34.24
CA ALA A 2 14.46 -49.01 33.09
C ALA A 2 13.77 -48.95 31.70
N GLY A 3 12.53 -49.45 31.56
CA GLY A 3 11.84 -49.52 30.26
C GLY A 3 11.31 -48.18 29.74
N LEU A 4 10.86 -47.29 30.63
CA LEU A 4 10.28 -45.99 30.25
C LEU A 4 11.30 -45.04 29.61
N SER A 5 12.59 -45.17 29.94
CA SER A 5 13.65 -44.34 29.37
C SER A 5 13.92 -44.68 27.89
N GLN A 6 13.84 -45.96 27.52
CA GLN A 6 14.09 -46.40 26.14
C GLN A 6 12.95 -46.03 25.19
N ASP A 7 11.71 -45.99 25.67
CA ASP A 7 10.56 -45.60 24.84
C ASP A 7 10.55 -44.08 24.56
N ILE A 8 10.99 -43.26 25.51
CA ILE A 8 11.12 -41.81 25.32
C ILE A 8 12.22 -41.51 24.29
N ASP A 9 13.37 -42.17 24.38
CA ASP A 9 14.47 -41.98 23.40
C ASP A 9 14.05 -42.40 21.99
N ARG A 10 13.31 -43.51 21.84
CA ARG A 10 12.77 -43.93 20.54
C ARG A 10 11.76 -42.94 19.97
N MET A 11 10.92 -42.37 20.82
CA MET A 11 9.92 -41.38 20.39
C MET A 11 10.59 -40.09 19.93
N LEU A 12 11.63 -39.64 20.62
CA LEU A 12 12.40 -38.45 20.24
C LEU A 12 13.13 -38.63 18.91
N VAL A 13 13.76 -39.79 18.69
CA VAL A 13 14.40 -40.10 17.40
C VAL A 13 13.37 -40.13 16.26
N SER A 14 12.22 -40.76 16.49
CA SER A 14 11.13 -40.79 15.50
C SER A 14 10.58 -39.39 15.21
N ALA A 15 10.45 -38.53 16.22
CA ALA A 15 9.95 -37.17 16.03
C ALA A 15 10.92 -36.33 15.20
N VAL A 16 12.23 -36.44 15.47
CA VAL A 16 13.27 -35.75 14.69
C VAL A 16 13.28 -36.20 13.22
N ASP A 17 13.16 -37.51 12.96
CA ASP A 17 13.08 -38.04 11.60
C ASP A 17 11.84 -37.53 10.85
N THR A 18 10.69 -37.43 11.53
CA THR A 18 9.47 -36.88 10.91
C THR A 18 9.60 -35.39 10.61
N MET A 19 10.23 -34.61 11.50
CA MET A 19 10.46 -33.18 11.25
C MET A 19 11.41 -32.95 10.08
N GLN A 20 12.48 -33.74 9.98
CA GLN A 20 13.42 -33.63 8.85
C GLN A 20 12.75 -33.94 7.51
N ARG A 21 11.86 -34.95 7.47
CA ARG A 21 11.08 -35.25 6.25
C ARG A 21 10.14 -34.11 5.89
N LEU A 22 9.42 -33.56 6.87
CA LEU A 22 8.54 -32.40 6.65
C LEU A 22 9.30 -31.18 6.13
N GLU A 23 10.48 -30.89 6.69
CA GLU A 23 11.31 -29.78 6.19
C GLU A 23 11.77 -30.01 4.75
N GLN A 24 12.11 -31.25 4.40
CA GLN A 24 12.51 -31.61 3.05
C GLN A 24 11.33 -31.48 2.06
N ASP A 25 10.14 -31.94 2.46
CA ASP A 25 8.92 -31.83 1.65
C ASP A 25 8.52 -30.36 1.45
N VAL A 26 8.61 -29.52 2.49
CA VAL A 26 8.34 -28.08 2.38
C VAL A 26 9.33 -27.40 1.43
N ARG A 27 10.62 -27.76 1.50
CA ARG A 27 11.63 -27.20 0.58
C ARG A 27 11.39 -27.64 -0.87
N GLN A 28 11.02 -28.90 -1.09
CA GLN A 28 10.67 -29.38 -2.42
C GLN A 28 9.45 -28.67 -2.98
N LEU A 29 8.37 -28.57 -2.19
CA LEU A 29 7.14 -27.93 -2.61
C LEU A 29 7.33 -26.44 -2.91
N HIS A 30 8.19 -25.76 -2.15
CA HIS A 30 8.56 -24.37 -2.43
C HIS A 30 9.39 -24.23 -3.72
N GLY A 31 10.31 -25.16 -3.98
CA GLY A 31 11.07 -25.22 -5.23
C GLY A 31 10.17 -25.41 -6.45
N ASP A 32 9.26 -26.38 -6.39
CA ASP A 32 8.33 -26.69 -7.47
C ASP A 32 7.38 -25.52 -7.76
N ALA A 33 6.88 -24.84 -6.72
CA ALA A 33 6.03 -23.66 -6.86
C ALA A 33 6.75 -22.49 -7.54
N LEU A 34 8.02 -22.25 -7.20
CA LEU A 34 8.83 -21.22 -7.85
C LEU A 34 9.12 -21.53 -9.32
N GLU A 35 9.39 -22.80 -9.65
CA GLU A 35 9.56 -23.21 -11.05
C GLU A 35 8.27 -23.06 -11.85
N GLN A 36 7.12 -23.41 -11.26
CA GLN A 36 5.82 -23.26 -11.91
C GLN A 36 5.49 -21.78 -12.18
N LEU A 37 5.74 -20.90 -11.22
CA LEU A 37 5.54 -19.45 -11.38
C LEU A 37 6.46 -18.90 -12.49
N ARG A 38 7.72 -19.35 -12.54
CA ARG A 38 8.67 -18.94 -13.58
C ARG A 38 8.20 -19.35 -14.97
N ARG A 39 7.64 -20.55 -15.14
CA ARG A 39 7.07 -21.00 -16.42
C ARG A 39 5.87 -20.15 -16.83
N GLN A 40 4.95 -19.87 -15.91
CA GLN A 40 3.77 -19.02 -16.22
C GLN A 40 4.17 -17.60 -16.65
N VAL A 41 5.15 -16.99 -15.97
CA VAL A 41 5.64 -15.66 -16.35
C VAL A 41 6.25 -15.67 -17.76
N GLN A 42 6.94 -16.75 -18.13
CA GLN A 42 7.54 -16.91 -19.44
C GLN A 42 6.48 -17.09 -20.54
N GLU A 43 5.47 -17.94 -20.30
CA GLU A 43 4.33 -18.13 -21.21
C GLU A 43 3.56 -16.82 -21.44
N LEU A 44 3.29 -16.06 -20.37
CA LEU A 44 2.63 -14.75 -20.49
C LEU A 44 3.45 -13.75 -21.30
N ARG A 45 4.79 -13.77 -21.18
CA ARG A 45 5.68 -12.93 -21.99
C ARG A 45 5.66 -13.32 -23.46
N GLU A 46 5.64 -14.61 -23.77
CA GLU A 46 5.57 -15.11 -25.15
C GLU A 46 4.20 -14.77 -25.77
N GLN A 47 3.11 -14.93 -25.03
CA GLN A 47 1.77 -14.51 -25.47
C GLN A 47 1.71 -13.00 -25.73
N ALA A 48 2.29 -12.19 -24.84
CA ALA A 48 2.35 -10.74 -25.04
C ALA A 48 3.20 -10.34 -26.28
N ALA A 49 4.27 -11.07 -26.57
CA ALA A 49 5.09 -10.85 -27.77
C ALA A 49 4.34 -11.22 -29.07
N THR A 50 3.50 -12.25 -29.04
CA THR A 50 2.64 -12.60 -30.20
C THR A 50 1.48 -11.64 -30.44
N LEU A 51 1.10 -10.84 -29.44
CA LEU A 51 -0.01 -9.89 -29.50
C LEU A 51 0.41 -8.45 -29.81
N GLN A 52 1.69 -8.19 -30.15
CA GLN A 52 2.12 -6.92 -30.74
C GLN A 52 2.01 -6.95 -32.27
N PRO A 53 0.93 -6.43 -32.89
CA PRO A 53 1.01 -5.99 -34.26
C PRO A 53 1.95 -4.78 -34.32
N SER A 54 2.96 -4.85 -35.16
CA SER A 54 3.80 -3.72 -35.56
C SER A 54 2.91 -2.55 -36.01
N LEU A 55 2.78 -1.52 -35.17
CA LEU A 55 2.09 -0.30 -35.56
C LEU A 55 2.97 0.45 -36.57
N PRO A 56 2.42 0.88 -37.73
CA PRO A 56 3.16 1.68 -38.69
C PRO A 56 3.46 3.06 -38.08
N VAL A 57 4.70 3.50 -38.25
CA VAL A 57 5.16 4.86 -37.94
C VAL A 57 4.38 5.84 -38.82
N ILE A 58 3.47 6.62 -38.23
CA ILE A 58 2.76 7.70 -38.91
C ILE A 58 3.64 8.96 -38.86
N PRO A 59 3.96 9.61 -39.99
CA PRO A 59 4.69 10.86 -40.00
C PRO A 59 3.80 12.01 -39.53
N VAL A 60 4.31 12.80 -38.58
CA VAL A 60 3.67 13.98 -37.99
C VAL A 60 3.53 15.10 -39.04
N PRO A 61 2.32 15.60 -39.35
CA PRO A 61 2.15 16.86 -40.06
C PRO A 61 2.11 18.05 -39.09
N ALA A 62 2.65 19.18 -39.56
CA ALA A 62 2.76 20.45 -38.83
C ALA A 62 1.40 21.01 -38.34
N PRO A 63 1.37 21.80 -37.25
CA PRO A 63 0.12 22.29 -36.68
C PRO A 63 -0.41 23.50 -37.47
N ALA A 64 -1.60 23.33 -38.04
CA ALA A 64 -2.43 24.43 -38.52
C ALA A 64 -3.29 24.96 -37.38
N GLU A 65 -3.31 26.28 -37.25
CA GLU A 65 -4.05 27.06 -36.28
C GLU A 65 -5.57 26.80 -36.36
N ALA A 66 -6.17 26.38 -35.24
CA ALA A 66 -7.60 26.48 -35.03
C ALA A 66 -7.87 26.87 -33.57
N ARG A 67 -8.37 28.09 -33.40
CA ARG A 67 -8.90 28.63 -32.15
C ARG A 67 -10.10 27.79 -31.69
N ASP A 68 -10.02 27.26 -30.48
CA ASP A 68 -11.18 26.78 -29.72
C ASP A 68 -11.09 27.39 -28.32
N ASP A 69 -12.00 28.32 -28.03
CA ASP A 69 -12.15 29.03 -26.76
C ASP A 69 -12.76 28.10 -25.70
N ARG A 70 -11.93 27.24 -25.10
CA ARG A 70 -12.25 26.54 -23.85
C ARG A 70 -11.16 26.82 -22.82
N PRO A 71 -11.49 27.23 -21.58
CA PRO A 71 -10.50 27.36 -20.52
C PRO A 71 -10.12 25.95 -20.04
N MET A 72 -9.21 25.32 -20.79
CA MET A 72 -8.46 24.16 -20.31
C MET A 72 -7.50 24.66 -19.23
N ALA A 73 -7.67 24.09 -18.03
CA ALA A 73 -6.80 24.31 -16.89
C ALA A 73 -5.34 24.09 -17.31
N ASN A 74 -4.63 25.21 -17.46
CA ASN A 74 -3.22 25.22 -17.83
C ASN A 74 -2.43 24.70 -16.63
N ASN A 75 -1.94 23.46 -16.77
CA ASN A 75 -1.10 22.80 -15.79
C ASN A 75 0.27 23.49 -15.80
N ASN A 76 0.42 24.51 -14.96
CA ASN A 76 1.51 25.46 -14.97
C ASN A 76 2.53 25.20 -13.84
N ASN A 77 2.85 23.94 -13.52
CA ASN A 77 3.55 23.60 -12.27
C ASN A 77 5.06 23.32 -12.38
N ASN A 78 5.74 23.66 -13.48
CA ASN A 78 7.20 23.51 -13.54
C ASN A 78 7.96 24.58 -12.73
N LYS A 79 7.31 25.68 -12.35
CA LYS A 79 7.85 26.66 -11.40
C LYS A 79 7.59 26.29 -9.93
N ASP A 80 6.66 25.36 -9.68
CA ASP A 80 6.25 24.99 -8.32
C ASP A 80 7.15 23.91 -7.72
N PHE A 81 7.70 22.99 -8.52
CA PHE A 81 8.51 21.89 -7.98
C PHE A 81 9.79 22.36 -7.25
N PHE A 82 10.56 23.28 -7.84
CA PHE A 82 11.76 23.83 -7.19
C PHE A 82 11.45 24.72 -6.00
N THR A 83 10.24 25.26 -5.94
CA THR A 83 9.77 26.06 -4.81
C THR A 83 9.33 25.16 -3.66
N MET A 84 8.65 24.05 -3.98
CA MET A 84 8.27 22.98 -3.07
C MET A 84 9.50 22.31 -2.42
N LEU A 85 10.57 22.06 -3.18
CA LEU A 85 11.83 21.52 -2.64
C LEU A 85 12.55 22.45 -1.64
N LYS A 86 12.20 23.74 -1.61
CA LYS A 86 12.74 24.71 -0.66
C LYS A 86 11.84 24.89 0.57
N GLU A 87 10.68 24.25 0.58
CA GLU A 87 9.78 24.33 1.72
C GLU A 87 10.36 23.60 2.93
N PRO A 88 10.12 24.12 4.15
CA PRO A 88 10.59 23.47 5.35
C PRO A 88 9.93 22.09 5.49
N THR A 89 10.76 21.07 5.75
CA THR A 89 10.30 19.74 6.13
C THR A 89 10.27 19.60 7.64
N VAL A 90 9.21 18.99 8.17
CA VAL A 90 9.07 18.61 9.57
C VAL A 90 9.27 17.10 9.69
N ALA A 91 10.01 16.67 10.70
CA ALA A 91 10.18 15.25 11.01
C ALA A 91 8.96 14.74 11.78
N ILE A 92 8.33 13.67 11.33
CA ILE A 92 7.26 12.98 12.07
C ILE A 92 7.70 11.55 12.31
N ARG A 93 7.45 11.04 13.51
CA ARG A 93 7.72 9.64 13.85
C ARG A 93 6.43 8.82 13.78
N ILE A 94 6.42 7.81 12.91
CA ILE A 94 5.39 6.79 12.83
C ILE A 94 6.02 5.48 13.32
N HIS A 95 5.59 5.00 14.48
CA HIS A 95 6.24 3.91 15.20
C HIS A 95 7.75 4.20 15.42
N ASP A 96 8.64 3.37 14.88
CA ASP A 96 10.10 3.52 15.01
C ASP A 96 10.75 4.26 13.83
N THR A 97 9.95 4.70 12.85
CA THR A 97 10.44 5.33 11.62
C THR A 97 10.18 6.83 11.62
N VAL A 98 11.20 7.62 11.27
CA VAL A 98 11.08 9.07 11.09
C VAL A 98 10.95 9.40 9.61
N LEU A 99 9.91 10.17 9.28
CA LEU A 99 9.62 10.65 7.94
C LEU A 99 9.74 12.17 7.91
N HIS A 100 10.42 12.71 6.91
CA HIS A 100 10.51 14.15 6.68
C HIS A 100 9.45 14.56 5.67
N VAL A 101 8.50 15.40 6.10
CA VAL A 101 7.34 15.80 5.29
C VAL A 101 7.30 17.32 5.21
N HIS A 102 7.06 17.86 4.02
CA HIS A 102 6.87 19.30 3.84
C HIS A 102 5.70 19.80 4.69
N GLN A 103 5.93 20.91 5.39
CA GLN A 103 4.98 21.47 6.34
C GLN A 103 3.60 21.72 5.70
N HIS A 104 3.56 22.20 4.46
CA HIS A 104 2.31 22.47 3.74
C HIS A 104 1.42 21.22 3.59
N ILE A 105 2.01 20.04 3.35
CA ILE A 105 1.25 18.79 3.21
C ILE A 105 0.63 18.40 4.55
N LEU A 106 1.36 18.59 5.64
CA LEU A 106 0.85 18.34 7.00
C LEU A 106 -0.25 19.33 7.38
N GLU A 107 -0.11 20.61 7.02
CA GLU A 107 -1.18 21.60 7.20
C GLU A 107 -2.44 21.26 6.38
N GLY A 108 -2.30 20.49 5.30
CA GLY A 108 -3.41 19.93 4.53
C GLY A 108 -4.16 18.78 5.24
N ILE A 109 -3.61 18.22 6.31
CA ILE A 109 -4.19 17.12 7.09
C ILE A 109 -4.83 17.70 8.37
N PRO A 110 -6.15 17.59 8.58
CA PRO A 110 -6.81 18.28 9.68
C PRO A 110 -6.28 17.91 11.08
N PHE A 111 -5.85 16.65 11.28
CA PHE A 111 -5.19 16.23 12.52
C PHE A 111 -3.99 17.13 12.89
N PHE A 112 -3.07 17.37 11.95
CA PHE A 112 -1.90 18.20 12.20
C PHE A 112 -2.23 19.70 12.18
N ALA A 113 -3.19 20.12 11.36
CA ALA A 113 -3.66 21.50 11.34
C ALA A 113 -4.33 21.95 12.65
N ALA A 114 -4.94 21.01 13.38
CA ALA A 114 -5.57 21.25 14.67
C ALA A 114 -4.56 21.34 15.83
N LEU A 115 -3.35 20.80 15.66
CA LEU A 115 -2.30 20.91 16.68
C LEU A 115 -1.70 22.33 16.64
N PRO A 116 -1.50 22.98 17.80
CA PRO A 116 -0.80 24.26 17.86
C PRO A 116 0.57 24.10 17.18
N ARG A 117 0.92 24.99 16.24
CA ARG A 117 2.15 24.86 15.45
C ARG A 117 3.37 24.53 16.33
N GLY A 118 3.54 25.23 17.45
CA GLY A 118 4.65 25.02 18.39
C GLY A 118 4.72 23.62 19.02
N ASP A 119 3.63 22.88 19.13
CA ASP A 119 3.63 21.56 19.77
C ASP A 119 4.20 20.45 18.86
N TRP A 120 4.12 20.64 17.54
CA TRP A 120 4.58 19.64 16.56
C TRP A 120 5.67 20.15 15.62
N SER A 121 5.80 21.47 15.39
CA SER A 121 6.90 22.05 14.62
C SER A 121 8.20 22.15 15.41
N ASP A 122 8.12 22.36 16.72
CA ASP A 122 9.29 22.60 17.57
C ASP A 122 9.78 21.33 18.28
N ALA A 123 8.96 20.27 18.26
CA ALA A 123 9.37 18.94 18.71
C ALA A 123 10.31 18.29 17.69
N ALA A 124 11.43 17.72 18.15
CA ALA A 124 12.47 17.15 17.28
C ALA A 124 11.95 16.07 16.31
N ALA A 125 10.87 15.37 16.69
CA ALA A 125 10.02 14.55 15.84
C ALA A 125 8.76 14.14 16.61
N PRO A 126 7.60 14.83 16.48
CA PRO A 126 6.35 14.39 17.08
C PRO A 126 6.04 12.94 16.69
N ALA A 127 5.75 12.11 17.70
CA ALA A 127 5.31 10.74 17.49
C ALA A 127 3.80 10.72 17.29
N VAL A 128 3.35 10.07 16.21
CA VAL A 128 1.94 9.88 15.91
C VAL A 128 1.65 8.39 15.88
N GLU A 129 0.75 7.97 16.75
CA GLU A 129 0.27 6.58 16.79
C GLU A 129 -0.82 6.42 15.75
N LEU A 130 -0.48 5.76 14.63
CA LEU A 130 -1.41 5.42 13.57
C LEU A 130 -1.57 3.90 13.49
N PRO A 131 -2.74 3.41 13.04
CA PRO A 131 -3.01 1.99 12.88
C PRO A 131 -2.39 1.43 11.59
N CYS A 132 -1.39 2.09 11.01
CA CYS A 132 -0.72 1.72 9.77
C CYS A 132 0.80 1.81 9.91
N SER A 133 1.53 1.04 9.10
CA SER A 133 2.99 1.11 9.07
C SER A 133 3.49 2.44 8.50
N ALA A 134 4.77 2.75 8.70
CA ALA A 134 5.38 3.94 8.10
C ALA A 134 5.35 3.91 6.56
N GLU A 135 5.45 2.73 5.95
CA GLU A 135 5.35 2.53 4.50
C GLU A 135 3.92 2.79 4.01
N GLU A 136 2.91 2.28 4.74
CA GLU A 136 1.50 2.55 4.45
C GLU A 136 1.19 4.04 4.60
N PHE A 137 1.66 4.69 5.66
CA PHE A 137 1.51 6.13 5.82
C PHE A 137 2.21 6.92 4.70
N ALA A 138 3.36 6.46 4.20
CA ALA A 138 4.02 7.06 3.05
C ALA A 138 3.16 7.01 1.77
N LEU A 139 2.32 5.98 1.58
CA LEU A 139 1.35 5.94 0.48
C LEU A 139 0.29 7.03 0.61
N LEU A 140 -0.22 7.29 1.82
CA LEU A 140 -1.15 8.40 2.08
C LEU A 140 -0.49 9.75 1.78
N LEU A 141 0.76 9.93 2.19
CA LEU A 141 1.51 11.14 1.86
C LEU A 141 1.68 11.26 0.35
N GLN A 142 2.15 10.22 -0.33
CA GLN A 142 2.38 10.24 -1.78
C GLN A 142 1.07 10.52 -2.55
N ARG A 143 -0.08 10.00 -2.08
CA ARG A 143 -1.41 10.35 -2.57
C ARG A 143 -1.72 11.85 -2.45
N LEU A 144 -1.34 12.47 -1.33
CA LEU A 144 -1.53 13.92 -1.09
C LEU A 144 -0.54 14.77 -1.91
N TYR A 145 0.69 14.31 -2.11
CA TYR A 145 1.68 15.00 -2.94
C TYR A 145 1.35 14.94 -4.44
N THR A 146 0.94 13.77 -4.92
CA THR A 146 0.90 13.48 -6.37
C THR A 146 -0.51 13.47 -6.95
N GLY A 147 -1.53 13.34 -6.10
CA GLY A 147 -2.91 13.15 -6.56
C GLY A 147 -3.23 11.75 -7.09
N GLN A 148 -2.24 10.84 -7.17
CA GLN A 148 -2.41 9.48 -7.71
C GLN A 148 -3.30 8.64 -6.81
N VAL A 149 -4.21 7.84 -7.35
CA VAL A 149 -5.22 7.09 -6.57
C VAL A 149 -4.59 5.92 -5.80
N LEU A 150 -4.99 5.71 -4.54
CA LEU A 150 -4.55 4.54 -3.78
C LEU A 150 -5.09 3.22 -4.37
N GLY A 151 -4.24 2.21 -4.44
CA GLY A 151 -4.54 0.93 -5.08
C GLY A 151 -4.35 0.95 -6.60
N SER A 152 -3.87 2.07 -7.18
CA SER A 152 -3.42 2.10 -8.57
C SER A 152 -2.06 1.41 -8.73
N PRO A 153 -1.61 1.11 -9.96
CA PRO A 153 -0.27 0.59 -10.21
C PRO A 153 0.86 1.49 -9.68
N GLU A 154 0.63 2.80 -9.63
CA GLU A 154 1.59 3.81 -9.13
C GLU A 154 1.60 3.92 -7.60
N LEU A 155 0.50 3.56 -6.94
CA LEU A 155 0.35 3.51 -5.48
C LEU A 155 -0.28 2.19 -5.03
N PRO A 156 0.45 1.06 -5.16
CA PRO A 156 -0.09 -0.25 -4.87
C PRO A 156 -0.35 -0.41 -3.36
N VAL A 157 -1.46 -1.04 -3.02
CA VAL A 157 -1.83 -1.38 -1.64
C VAL A 157 -1.82 -2.89 -1.46
N SER A 158 -1.04 -3.34 -0.47
CA SER A 158 -0.70 -4.75 -0.22
C SER A 158 -1.82 -5.53 0.47
N GLY A 159 -2.91 -5.78 -0.24
CA GLY A 159 -4.01 -6.66 0.21
C GLY A 159 -4.94 -6.05 1.27
N CYS A 160 -5.84 -6.89 1.80
CA CYS A 160 -6.95 -6.45 2.65
C CYS A 160 -6.50 -5.77 3.94
N ALA A 161 -5.55 -6.37 4.67
CA ALA A 161 -5.07 -5.80 5.94
C ALA A 161 -4.51 -4.38 5.78
N ALA A 162 -3.69 -4.16 4.74
CA ALA A 162 -3.14 -2.83 4.45
C ALA A 162 -4.24 -1.84 4.08
N ALA A 163 -5.20 -2.24 3.24
CA ALA A 163 -6.33 -1.41 2.86
C ALA A 163 -7.20 -0.97 4.07
N LEU A 164 -7.42 -1.88 5.03
CA LEU A 164 -8.15 -1.58 6.27
C LEU A 164 -7.36 -0.64 7.18
N ARG A 165 -6.06 -0.90 7.38
CA ARG A 165 -5.16 -0.05 8.19
C ARG A 165 -5.04 1.36 7.62
N LEU A 166 -4.88 1.48 6.30
CA LEU A 166 -4.88 2.77 5.60
C LEU A 166 -6.19 3.53 5.78
N SER A 167 -7.33 2.83 5.68
CA SER A 167 -8.65 3.44 5.86
C SER A 167 -8.85 3.92 7.30
N ALA A 168 -8.41 3.15 8.30
CA ALA A 168 -8.46 3.55 9.70
C ALA A 168 -7.51 4.73 9.98
N ALA A 169 -6.30 4.73 9.41
CA ALA A 169 -5.37 5.84 9.54
C ALA A 169 -5.91 7.12 8.87
N ALA A 170 -6.51 7.01 7.68
CA ALA A 170 -7.15 8.13 7.01
C ALA A 170 -8.29 8.74 7.85
N ALA A 171 -9.08 7.89 8.52
CA ALA A 171 -10.12 8.33 9.43
C ALA A 171 -9.55 9.06 10.66
N MET A 172 -8.50 8.51 11.29
CA MET A 172 -7.83 9.16 12.43
C MET A 172 -7.19 10.50 12.05
N LEU A 173 -6.69 10.62 10.82
CA LEU A 173 -6.13 11.84 10.28
C LEU A 173 -7.19 12.82 9.75
N LEU A 174 -8.46 12.41 9.73
CA LEU A 174 -9.61 13.16 9.21
C LEU A 174 -9.44 13.55 7.73
N ILE A 175 -8.92 12.63 6.92
CA ILE A 175 -8.72 12.82 5.47
C ILE A 175 -9.50 11.82 4.62
N ASP A 176 -10.35 11.00 5.22
CA ASP A 176 -11.16 9.99 4.52
C ASP A 176 -12.09 10.61 3.47
N GLU A 177 -12.64 11.79 3.73
CA GLU A 177 -13.45 12.53 2.74
C GLU A 177 -12.63 12.98 1.50
N LYS A 178 -11.31 13.14 1.66
CA LYS A 178 -10.39 13.48 0.55
C LYS A 178 -9.98 12.26 -0.27
N LEU A 179 -10.36 11.06 0.18
CA LEU A 179 -9.94 9.78 -0.38
C LEU A 179 -11.18 8.93 -0.77
N PRO A 180 -11.95 9.35 -1.79
CA PRO A 180 -13.15 8.64 -2.21
C PRO A 180 -12.88 7.20 -2.68
N GLU A 181 -11.64 6.88 -3.05
CA GLU A 181 -11.23 5.54 -3.49
C GLU A 181 -11.19 4.48 -2.38
N LEU A 182 -11.17 4.86 -1.10
CA LEU A 182 -10.95 3.91 0.01
C LEU A 182 -11.99 2.78 0.03
N GLN A 183 -13.25 3.10 -0.26
CA GLN A 183 -14.33 2.11 -0.31
C GLN A 183 -14.07 1.05 -1.40
N VAL A 184 -13.68 1.51 -2.59
CA VAL A 184 -13.43 0.64 -3.75
C VAL A 184 -12.19 -0.21 -3.50
N MET A 185 -11.14 0.39 -2.94
CA MET A 185 -9.90 -0.27 -2.57
C MET A 185 -10.13 -1.41 -1.56
N VAL A 186 -10.81 -1.14 -0.44
CA VAL A 186 -11.09 -2.16 0.59
C VAL A 186 -11.92 -3.29 -0.01
N ARG A 187 -13.01 -2.96 -0.73
CA ARG A 187 -13.86 -3.97 -1.37
C ARG A 187 -13.10 -4.81 -2.39
N GLY A 188 -12.22 -4.18 -3.17
CA GLY A 188 -11.39 -4.84 -4.17
C GLY A 188 -10.27 -5.70 -3.57
N SER A 189 -10.02 -5.60 -2.27
CA SER A 189 -8.94 -6.34 -1.58
C SER A 189 -9.43 -7.59 -0.85
N ILE A 190 -10.75 -7.81 -0.76
CA ILE A 190 -11.35 -8.98 -0.09
C ILE A 190 -11.47 -10.12 -1.10
N PHE A 191 -10.57 -11.10 -1.03
CA PHE A 191 -10.54 -12.24 -1.94
C PHE A 191 -10.80 -13.58 -1.24
N THR A 192 -10.44 -13.68 0.03
CA THR A 192 -10.56 -14.91 0.82
C THR A 192 -11.60 -14.75 1.94
N PRO A 193 -12.12 -15.86 2.49
CA PRO A 193 -12.98 -15.82 3.68
C PRO A 193 -12.27 -15.14 4.87
N GLY A 194 -10.96 -15.35 5.02
CA GLY A 194 -10.18 -14.69 6.07
C GLY A 194 -10.14 -13.17 5.91
N ASP A 195 -10.08 -12.66 4.68
CA ASP A 195 -10.18 -11.21 4.42
C ASP A 195 -11.56 -10.66 4.80
N ALA A 196 -12.63 -11.41 4.52
CA ALA A 196 -13.98 -11.02 4.87
C ALA A 196 -14.15 -10.96 6.40
N ASP A 197 -13.67 -11.95 7.13
CA ASP A 197 -13.71 -11.96 8.60
C ASP A 197 -12.94 -10.77 9.19
N MET A 198 -11.76 -10.44 8.65
CA MET A 198 -11.01 -9.24 9.07
C MET A 198 -11.77 -7.95 8.77
N ALA A 199 -12.38 -7.84 7.58
CA ALA A 199 -13.13 -6.66 7.18
C ALA A 199 -14.35 -6.44 8.09
N VAL A 200 -15.08 -7.51 8.42
CA VAL A 200 -16.23 -7.46 9.35
C VAL A 200 -15.76 -7.06 10.75
N ALA A 201 -14.65 -7.63 11.24
CA ALA A 201 -14.08 -7.26 12.54
C ALA A 201 -13.63 -5.79 12.60
N ALA A 202 -13.08 -5.25 11.50
CA ALA A 202 -12.60 -3.88 11.41
C ALA A 202 -13.71 -2.84 11.18
N ALA A 203 -14.88 -3.24 10.66
CA ALA A 203 -15.93 -2.33 10.20
C ALA A 203 -16.37 -1.30 11.25
N ALA A 204 -16.37 -1.67 12.53
CA ALA A 204 -16.77 -0.78 13.63
C ALA A 204 -15.80 0.40 13.86
N ALA A 205 -14.55 0.28 13.43
CA ALA A 205 -13.51 1.30 13.59
C ALA A 205 -13.27 2.12 12.31
N LEU A 206 -14.02 1.86 11.24
CA LEU A 206 -13.84 2.47 9.93
C LEU A 206 -14.87 3.58 9.66
N PRO A 207 -14.57 4.51 8.73
CA PRO A 207 -15.57 5.46 8.24
C PRO A 207 -16.83 4.75 7.73
N PRO A 208 -18.04 5.31 7.91
CA PRO A 208 -19.29 4.65 7.53
C PRO A 208 -19.33 4.16 6.07
N THR A 209 -18.73 4.94 5.16
CA THR A 209 -18.62 4.61 3.73
C THR A 209 -17.77 3.37 3.48
N VAL A 210 -16.66 3.22 4.21
CA VAL A 210 -15.74 2.07 4.13
C VAL A 210 -16.29 0.87 4.90
N ALA A 211 -16.90 1.09 6.07
CA ALA A 211 -17.56 0.05 6.85
C ALA A 211 -18.66 -0.66 6.05
N ALA A 212 -19.45 0.10 5.28
CA ALA A 212 -20.44 -0.47 4.37
C ALA A 212 -19.82 -1.35 3.27
N ALA A 213 -18.57 -1.12 2.89
CA ALA A 213 -17.84 -1.94 1.93
C ALA A 213 -17.44 -3.32 2.50
N CYS A 214 -17.42 -3.46 3.83
CA CYS A 214 -16.98 -4.67 4.54
C CYS A 214 -18.10 -5.71 4.70
N ALA A 215 -19.38 -5.33 4.53
CA ALA A 215 -20.55 -6.14 4.88
C ALA A 215 -21.03 -7.09 3.75
N ARG A 216 -20.11 -7.77 3.04
CA ARG A 216 -20.48 -8.70 1.96
C ARG A 216 -20.85 -10.10 2.45
#